data_AF-A0A356FBH1-F1
#
_entry.id   AF-A0A356FBH1-F1
#
_cell.length_a   1.000
_cell.length_b   1.000
_cell.length_c   1.000
_cell.angle_alpha   90.00
_cell.angle_beta   90.00
_cell.angle_gamma   90.00
#
_symmetry.space_group_name_H-M   'P 1'
#
loop_
_entity.id
_entity.type
_entity.pdbx_description
1 polymer ?
#
loop_
_entity_poly.entity_id
_entity_poly.type
_entity_poly.pdbx_seq_one_letter_code
_entity_poly.pdbx_strand_id
1 'polypeptide(L)'
;LLQPRDYINSLQLLTALGLVVVGLFVAAILGGAPAVDGAARPALELVAPAVQWKPEGAPMIFPFIFVTIACGAISGFHCLVSSGTSSKQLKCETDAQFVGYGSMLTEGFLATLVILACCAGLGLGVEQEGVTLLGDEAWASRYASWGAAKGLGAKVGAFVDGSANFLKALGISAGVATALMGVLVASFAGTTLDTACRLQRYVVQELAGTFRRGGEGAVPAAILSNKHGATIFAVVLAGAMAALPVGDAAWTWATAGKGGLILWPLFGATNQLLAGLAFLVISFWLWRRRLPVFFVALPMVFMLIVPAWALAIQLEGFFGSAPGAEPNWLLVSIALATLALEAWMVIEAVLLWPRARGVIEVALPPLAGSSQSGKIVSPADEGGRSC
;
A
#
# COMPACT_ATOMS: atom_id res chain seq x y z
N LEU A 1 -21.04 -4.13 0.54
CA LEU A 1 -19.60 -4.50 0.53
C LEU A 1 -18.72 -3.27 0.61
N LEU A 2 -19.05 -2.17 -0.10
CA LEU A 2 -18.72 -0.81 0.35
C LEU A 2 -19.44 -0.53 1.67
N GLN A 3 -18.69 -0.18 2.70
CA GLN A 3 -19.28 0.32 3.94
C GLN A 3 -19.63 1.82 3.76
N PRO A 4 -20.62 2.36 4.50
CA PRO A 4 -20.95 3.79 4.45
C PRO A 4 -19.72 4.70 4.63
N ARG A 5 -18.75 4.26 5.45
CA ARG A 5 -17.47 4.94 5.66
C ARG A 5 -16.63 5.05 4.38
N ASP A 6 -16.46 3.96 3.65
CA ASP A 6 -15.64 3.93 2.43
C ASP A 6 -16.21 4.85 1.36
N TYR A 7 -17.54 4.91 1.27
CA TYR A 7 -18.24 5.81 0.36
C TYR A 7 -17.99 7.29 0.71
N ILE A 8 -18.14 7.67 1.98
CA ILE A 8 -17.89 9.05 2.45
C ILE A 8 -16.41 9.42 2.27
N ASN A 9 -15.50 8.52 2.64
CA ASN A 9 -14.06 8.74 2.49
C ASN A 9 -13.66 8.91 1.01
N SER A 10 -14.31 8.20 0.09
CA SER A 10 -14.09 8.35 -1.35
C SER A 10 -14.52 9.74 -1.86
N LEU A 11 -15.66 10.25 -1.39
CA LEU A 11 -16.11 11.62 -1.73
C LEU A 11 -15.16 12.68 -1.17
N GLN A 12 -14.69 12.49 0.06
CA GLN A 12 -13.70 13.37 0.69
C GLN A 12 -12.38 13.35 -0.09
N LEU A 13 -11.92 12.17 -0.52
CA LEU A 13 -10.72 12.01 -1.35
C LEU A 13 -10.85 12.78 -2.66
N LEU A 14 -11.93 12.59 -3.40
CA LEU A 14 -12.16 13.29 -4.68
C LEU A 14 -12.24 14.81 -4.50
N THR A 15 -12.91 15.26 -3.44
CA THR A 15 -13.06 16.70 -3.15
C THR A 15 -11.72 17.34 -2.78
N ALA A 16 -10.96 16.72 -1.87
CA ALA A 16 -9.66 17.21 -1.47
C ALA A 16 -8.66 17.19 -2.64
N LEU A 17 -8.70 16.15 -3.48
CA LEU A 17 -7.88 16.07 -4.68
C LEU A 17 -8.20 17.19 -5.66
N GLY A 18 -9.50 17.48 -5.87
CA GLY A 18 -9.94 18.62 -6.68
C GLY A 18 -9.40 19.95 -6.15
N LEU A 19 -9.46 20.17 -4.84
CA LEU A 19 -8.90 21.37 -4.20
C LEU A 19 -7.38 21.47 -4.37
N VAL A 20 -6.66 20.35 -4.23
CA VAL A 20 -5.20 20.31 -4.45
C VAL A 20 -4.86 20.66 -5.89
N VAL A 21 -5.59 20.10 -6.87
CA VAL A 21 -5.37 20.38 -8.30
C VAL A 21 -5.63 21.85 -8.61
N VAL A 22 -6.78 22.38 -8.19
CA VAL A 22 -7.13 23.80 -8.42
C VAL A 22 -6.13 24.72 -7.71
N GLY A 23 -5.75 24.38 -6.47
CA GLY A 23 -4.73 25.08 -5.68
C GLY A 23 -3.37 25.11 -6.35
N LEU A 24 -2.95 23.98 -6.93
CA LEU A 24 -1.72 23.89 -7.71
C LEU A 24 -1.74 24.81 -8.92
N PHE A 25 -2.83 24.82 -9.71
CA PHE A 25 -2.96 25.70 -10.87
C PHE A 25 -2.95 27.18 -10.47
N VAL A 26 -3.64 27.53 -9.37
CA VAL A 26 -3.62 28.90 -8.86
C VAL A 26 -2.24 29.29 -8.36
N ALA A 27 -1.55 28.40 -7.63
CA ALA A 27 -0.19 28.63 -7.19
C ALA A 27 0.79 28.79 -8.37
N ALA A 28 0.59 28.06 -9.46
CA ALA A 28 1.42 28.17 -10.66
C ALA A 28 1.26 29.53 -11.38
N ILE A 29 0.06 30.13 -11.35
CA ILE A 29 -0.22 31.40 -12.05
C ILE A 29 0.01 32.61 -11.14
N LEU A 30 -0.41 32.54 -9.88
CA LEU A 30 -0.44 33.67 -8.95
C LEU A 30 0.59 33.55 -7.80
N GLY A 31 1.32 32.43 -7.71
CA GLY A 31 2.17 32.13 -6.56
C GLY A 31 1.38 31.61 -5.34
N GLY A 32 2.13 31.16 -4.32
CA GLY A 32 1.59 30.71 -3.03
C GLY A 32 0.97 31.83 -2.19
N ALA A 33 0.45 31.47 -1.02
CA ALA A 33 -0.03 32.47 -0.07
C ALA A 33 1.14 33.33 0.44
N PRO A 34 0.93 34.64 0.65
CA PRO A 34 1.95 35.50 1.22
C PRO A 34 2.26 35.09 2.67
N ALA A 35 3.53 35.13 3.07
CA ALA A 35 3.96 34.72 4.41
C ALA A 35 3.45 35.67 5.51
N VAL A 36 3.28 36.96 5.17
CA VAL A 36 2.72 37.99 6.03
C VAL A 36 1.71 38.80 5.21
N ASP A 37 0.65 39.30 5.85
CA ASP A 37 -0.33 40.16 5.17
C ASP A 37 0.35 41.34 4.47
N GLY A 38 0.15 41.46 3.17
CA GLY A 38 0.76 42.48 2.31
C GLY A 38 2.13 42.13 1.72
N ALA A 39 2.72 40.98 2.08
CA ALA A 39 3.94 40.49 1.42
C ALA A 39 3.64 39.97 -0.01
N ALA A 40 4.69 39.88 -0.83
CA ALA A 40 4.58 39.28 -2.15
C ALA A 40 4.26 37.77 -2.05
N ARG A 41 3.50 37.27 -3.03
CA ARG A 41 3.21 35.84 -3.15
C ARG A 41 4.46 35.11 -3.64
N PRO A 42 4.95 34.08 -2.93
CA PRO A 42 6.12 33.32 -3.39
C PRO A 42 5.78 32.59 -4.69
N ALA A 43 6.69 32.62 -5.67
CA ALA A 43 6.51 31.88 -6.92
C ALA A 43 6.52 30.36 -6.66
N LEU A 44 5.72 29.62 -7.42
CA LEU A 44 5.78 28.15 -7.39
C LEU A 44 6.95 27.68 -8.25
N GLU A 45 7.98 27.15 -7.60
CA GLU A 45 9.17 26.61 -8.25
C GLU A 45 9.42 25.17 -7.81
N LEU A 46 10.08 24.39 -8.66
CA LEU A 46 10.59 23.08 -8.29
C LEU A 46 11.88 23.28 -7.47
N VAL A 47 11.73 23.22 -6.15
CA VAL A 47 12.81 23.41 -5.17
C VAL A 47 13.57 22.12 -4.86
N ALA A 48 12.98 20.96 -5.18
CA ALA A 48 13.68 19.70 -5.10
C ALA A 48 14.72 19.57 -6.23
N PRO A 49 15.97 19.16 -5.95
CA PRO A 49 16.94 18.89 -6.99
C PRO A 49 16.46 17.75 -7.89
N ALA A 50 16.65 17.89 -9.20
CA ALA A 50 16.25 16.86 -10.17
C ALA A 50 16.97 15.52 -9.93
N VAL A 51 18.24 15.57 -9.51
CA VAL A 51 19.02 14.39 -9.15
C VAL A 51 19.97 14.70 -7.99
N GLN A 52 19.98 13.84 -6.97
CA GLN A 52 20.97 13.86 -5.88
C GLN A 52 21.63 12.49 -5.76
N TRP A 53 22.84 12.37 -6.31
CA TRP A 53 23.55 11.08 -6.45
C TRP A 53 24.05 10.48 -5.13
N LYS A 54 24.28 11.31 -4.12
CA LYS A 54 24.80 10.89 -2.81
C LYS A 54 23.99 11.56 -1.69
N PRO A 55 22.70 11.20 -1.52
CA PRO A 55 21.94 11.71 -0.39
C PRO A 55 22.52 11.13 0.90
N GLU A 56 22.66 11.99 1.92
CA GLU A 56 23.25 11.59 3.19
C GLU A 56 22.42 10.49 3.86
N GLY A 57 23.08 9.38 4.21
CA GLY A 57 22.45 8.24 4.88
C GLY A 57 21.46 7.42 4.02
N ALA A 58 21.36 7.70 2.71
CA ALA A 58 20.48 6.96 1.83
C ALA A 58 21.04 5.56 1.52
N PRO A 59 20.18 4.52 1.43
CA PRO A 59 20.59 3.21 0.96
C PRO A 59 20.91 3.25 -0.55
N MET A 60 21.55 2.20 -1.05
CA MET A 60 21.75 2.03 -2.50
C MET A 60 20.41 2.11 -3.23
N ILE A 61 20.34 2.84 -4.35
CA ILE A 61 19.10 2.99 -5.13
C ILE A 61 18.56 1.62 -5.55
N PHE A 62 19.42 0.74 -6.08
CA PHE A 62 19.06 -0.62 -6.43
C PHE A 62 19.59 -1.58 -5.35
N PRO A 63 18.77 -2.51 -4.82
CA PRO A 63 17.37 -2.82 -5.15
C PRO A 63 16.31 -1.97 -4.41
N PHE A 64 16.70 -1.06 -3.50
CA PHE A 64 15.78 -0.45 -2.53
C PHE A 64 14.67 0.42 -3.12
N ILE A 65 14.85 0.98 -4.32
CA ILE A 65 13.84 1.79 -5.01
C ILE A 65 12.52 1.03 -5.18
N PHE A 66 12.58 -0.28 -5.44
CA PHE A 66 11.40 -1.11 -5.65
C PHE A 66 10.62 -1.36 -4.35
N VAL A 67 11.30 -1.45 -3.21
CA VAL A 67 10.64 -1.62 -1.91
C VAL A 67 10.28 -0.29 -1.25
N THR A 68 10.96 0.80 -1.61
CA THR A 68 10.69 2.14 -1.06
C THR A 68 9.46 2.79 -1.69
N ILE A 69 9.30 2.69 -3.02
CA ILE A 69 8.15 3.22 -3.75
C ILE A 69 6.96 2.23 -3.70
N ALA A 70 7.03 1.15 -2.92
CA ALA A 70 5.96 0.18 -2.61
C ALA A 70 4.77 0.18 -3.61
N CYS A 71 3.56 0.49 -3.15
CA CYS A 71 2.34 0.50 -3.97
C CYS A 71 2.36 1.52 -5.14
N GLY A 72 3.23 2.54 -5.08
CA GLY A 72 3.37 3.52 -6.15
C GLY A 72 4.09 3.00 -7.40
N ALA A 73 4.87 1.90 -7.27
CA ALA A 73 5.42 1.18 -8.42
C ALA A 73 4.56 -0.04 -8.79
N ILE A 74 4.24 -0.87 -7.80
CA ILE A 74 3.35 -2.05 -7.93
C ILE A 74 2.91 -2.50 -6.54
N SER A 75 1.70 -3.07 -6.40
CA SER A 75 1.15 -3.42 -5.09
C SER A 75 0.64 -4.85 -5.00
N GLY A 76 1.28 -5.66 -4.15
CA GLY A 76 0.76 -6.97 -3.77
C GLY A 76 -0.45 -6.86 -2.86
N PHE A 77 -0.49 -5.83 -1.99
CA PHE A 77 -1.65 -5.60 -1.13
C PHE A 77 -2.92 -5.30 -1.96
N HIS A 78 -2.84 -4.47 -3.02
CA HIS A 78 -4.00 -4.24 -3.90
C HIS A 78 -4.49 -5.52 -4.59
N CYS A 79 -3.57 -6.42 -4.98
CA CYS A 79 -3.95 -7.74 -5.50
C CYS A 79 -4.74 -8.56 -4.46
N LEU A 80 -4.29 -8.59 -3.20
CA LEU A 80 -5.00 -9.28 -2.11
C LEU A 80 -6.37 -8.64 -1.80
N VAL A 81 -6.43 -7.31 -1.76
CA VAL A 81 -7.67 -6.57 -1.53
C VAL A 81 -8.66 -6.83 -2.66
N SER A 82 -8.22 -6.70 -3.91
CA SER A 82 -9.08 -6.87 -5.09
C SER A 82 -9.63 -8.29 -5.22
N SER A 83 -8.86 -9.31 -4.81
CA SER A 83 -9.32 -10.70 -4.84
C SER A 83 -10.45 -10.96 -3.83
N GLY A 84 -10.44 -10.28 -2.69
CA GLY A 84 -11.45 -10.42 -1.63
C GLY A 84 -12.64 -9.45 -1.73
N THR A 85 -12.49 -8.33 -2.43
CA THR A 85 -13.50 -7.24 -2.48
C THR A 85 -13.98 -6.95 -3.89
N SER A 86 -13.12 -6.34 -4.72
CA SER A 86 -13.46 -5.84 -6.06
C SER A 86 -13.97 -6.97 -6.97
N SER A 87 -13.31 -8.13 -6.97
CA SER A 87 -13.71 -9.32 -7.74
C SER A 87 -15.13 -9.79 -7.46
N LYS A 88 -15.66 -9.51 -6.25
CA LYS A 88 -17.02 -9.88 -5.81
C LYS A 88 -18.05 -8.79 -6.11
N GLN A 89 -17.62 -7.62 -6.54
CA GLN A 89 -18.46 -6.45 -6.83
C GLN A 89 -18.57 -6.15 -8.32
N LEU A 90 -17.63 -6.65 -9.13
CA LEU A 90 -17.74 -6.59 -10.60
C LEU A 90 -18.96 -7.36 -11.08
N LYS A 91 -19.67 -6.80 -12.07
CA LYS A 91 -20.84 -7.45 -12.67
C LYS A 91 -20.41 -8.54 -13.64
N CYS A 92 -19.39 -8.25 -14.46
CA CYS A 92 -18.79 -9.16 -15.43
C CYS A 92 -17.28 -8.91 -15.58
N GLU A 93 -16.58 -9.82 -16.25
CA GLU A 93 -15.12 -9.76 -16.41
C GLU A 93 -14.66 -8.51 -17.20
N THR A 94 -15.43 -8.05 -18.18
CA THR A 94 -15.06 -6.87 -18.98
C THR A 94 -15.02 -5.58 -18.14
N ASP A 95 -15.75 -5.53 -17.02
CA ASP A 95 -15.68 -4.40 -16.08
C ASP A 95 -14.36 -4.36 -15.30
N ALA A 96 -13.64 -5.50 -15.21
CA ALA A 96 -12.40 -5.61 -14.47
C ALA A 96 -11.32 -4.67 -15.02
N GLN A 97 -11.28 -4.47 -16.33
CA GLN A 97 -10.34 -3.54 -16.94
C GLN A 97 -10.61 -2.10 -16.48
N PHE A 98 -11.85 -1.61 -16.64
CA PHE A 98 -12.16 -0.22 -16.25
C PHE A 98 -11.92 0.02 -14.75
N VAL A 99 -12.36 -0.89 -13.89
CA VAL A 99 -12.22 -0.74 -12.43
C VAL A 99 -10.78 -0.93 -11.97
N GLY A 100 -10.10 -1.99 -12.42
CA GLY A 100 -8.74 -2.31 -12.02
C GLY A 100 -7.73 -1.34 -12.61
N TYR A 101 -7.71 -1.19 -13.94
CA TYR A 101 -6.78 -0.28 -14.62
C TYR A 101 -7.09 1.19 -14.31
N GLY A 102 -8.38 1.57 -14.31
CA GLY A 102 -8.79 2.94 -14.00
C GLY A 102 -8.46 3.37 -12.56
N SER A 103 -8.58 2.47 -11.58
CA SER A 103 -8.15 2.78 -10.20
C SER A 103 -6.64 3.00 -10.11
N MET A 104 -5.83 2.17 -10.79
CA MET A 104 -4.37 2.35 -10.83
C MET A 104 -3.95 3.66 -11.52
N LEU A 105 -4.62 4.08 -12.59
CA LEU A 105 -4.38 5.38 -13.21
C LEU A 105 -4.69 6.54 -12.25
N THR A 106 -5.77 6.42 -11.48
CA THR A 106 -6.16 7.43 -10.48
C THR A 106 -5.15 7.49 -9.33
N GLU A 107 -4.61 6.35 -8.90
CA GLU A 107 -3.53 6.28 -7.91
C GLU A 107 -2.22 6.88 -8.45
N GLY A 108 -1.88 6.63 -9.72
CA GLY A 108 -0.73 7.27 -10.38
C GLY A 108 -0.88 8.79 -10.50
N PHE A 109 -2.08 9.28 -10.76
CA PHE A 109 -2.38 10.72 -10.74
C PHE A 109 -2.21 11.31 -9.34
N LEU A 110 -2.71 10.63 -8.29
CA LEU A 110 -2.48 11.02 -6.90
C LEU A 110 -0.98 11.04 -6.57
N ALA A 111 -0.22 10.02 -6.98
CA ALA A 111 1.22 9.95 -6.76
C ALA A 111 1.96 11.14 -7.40
N THR A 112 1.53 11.56 -8.59
CA THR A 112 2.09 12.76 -9.26
C THR A 112 1.83 14.03 -8.45
N LEU A 113 0.63 14.18 -7.88
CA LEU A 113 0.30 15.32 -7.01
C LEU A 113 1.07 15.29 -5.70
N VAL A 114 1.30 14.12 -5.12
CA VAL A 114 2.16 13.96 -3.94
C VAL A 114 3.59 14.41 -4.25
N ILE A 115 4.14 14.02 -5.41
CA ILE A 115 5.47 14.46 -5.87
C ILE A 115 5.50 15.99 -5.99
N LEU A 116 4.50 16.61 -6.63
CA LEU A 116 4.44 18.06 -6.78
C LEU A 116 4.29 18.78 -5.43
N ALA A 117 3.49 18.25 -4.52
CA ALA A 117 3.36 18.77 -3.16
C ALA A 117 4.70 18.76 -2.42
N CYS A 118 5.43 17.64 -2.47
CA CYS A 118 6.72 17.50 -1.79
C CYS A 118 7.86 18.25 -2.49
N CYS A 119 7.86 18.36 -3.82
CA CYS A 119 8.97 18.94 -4.59
C CYS A 119 8.82 20.43 -4.92
N ALA A 120 7.59 20.95 -4.93
CA ALA A 120 7.31 22.36 -5.22
C ALA A 120 6.43 22.99 -4.15
N GLY A 121 5.39 22.27 -3.70
CA GLY A 121 4.46 22.76 -2.68
C GLY A 121 5.17 23.16 -1.39
N LEU A 122 6.14 22.38 -0.89
CA LEU A 122 6.95 22.75 0.29
C LEU A 122 7.69 24.08 0.13
N GLY A 123 8.16 24.41 -1.06
CA GLY A 123 8.86 25.66 -1.36
C GLY A 123 8.01 26.92 -1.15
N LEU A 124 6.68 26.77 -1.13
CA LEU A 124 5.75 27.86 -0.85
C LEU A 124 5.61 28.21 0.64
N GLY A 125 6.18 27.42 1.56
CA GLY A 125 6.12 27.72 2.98
C GLY A 125 6.18 26.50 3.89
N VAL A 126 7.15 26.45 4.80
CA VAL A 126 7.17 25.52 5.93
C VAL A 126 7.35 26.30 7.22
N GLU A 127 6.42 26.14 8.15
CA GLU A 127 6.52 26.77 9.47
C GLU A 127 7.47 25.98 10.37
N GLN A 128 8.53 26.64 10.84
CA GLN A 128 9.47 26.07 11.79
C GLN A 128 9.84 27.13 12.84
N GLU A 129 9.60 26.80 14.12
CA GLU A 129 9.97 27.66 15.26
C GLU A 129 9.45 29.11 15.16
N GLY A 130 8.29 29.30 14.53
CA GLY A 130 7.66 30.61 14.34
C GLY A 130 8.17 31.41 13.15
N VAL A 131 8.98 30.79 12.29
CA VAL A 131 9.47 31.37 11.03
C VAL A 131 8.95 30.54 9.85
N THR A 132 8.46 31.23 8.81
CA THR A 132 8.11 30.62 7.53
C THR A 132 9.35 30.49 6.66
N LEU A 133 9.83 29.27 6.46
CA LEU A 133 10.87 28.97 5.48
C LEU A 133 10.27 28.91 4.07
N LEU A 134 11.01 29.36 3.06
CA LEU A 134 10.61 29.34 1.65
C LEU A 134 11.69 28.67 0.79
N GLY A 135 11.34 28.34 -0.47
CA GLY A 135 12.29 27.87 -1.47
C GLY A 135 13.03 26.59 -1.08
N ASP A 136 14.32 26.55 -1.40
CA ASP A 136 15.20 25.40 -1.14
C ASP A 136 15.37 25.12 0.36
N GLU A 137 15.37 26.17 1.20
CA GLU A 137 15.48 26.02 2.65
C GLU A 137 14.27 25.28 3.23
N ALA A 138 13.06 25.61 2.75
CA ALA A 138 11.85 24.91 3.14
C ALA A 138 11.88 23.43 2.76
N TRP A 139 12.37 23.11 1.56
CA TRP A 139 12.53 21.72 1.12
C TRP A 139 13.60 20.97 1.93
N ALA A 140 14.76 21.60 2.14
CA ALA A 140 15.85 21.03 2.92
C ALA A 140 15.44 20.75 4.37
N SER A 141 14.56 21.56 4.96
CA SER A 141 14.02 21.31 6.31
C SER A 141 13.32 19.94 6.45
N ARG A 142 12.80 19.38 5.36
CA ARG A 142 12.15 18.06 5.31
C ARG A 142 13.02 16.96 4.72
N TYR A 143 13.91 17.29 3.79
CA TYR A 143 14.65 16.33 2.96
C TYR A 143 16.19 16.46 3.05
N ALA A 144 16.73 17.13 4.08
CA ALA A 144 18.19 17.29 4.26
C ALA A 144 18.98 15.96 4.23
N SER A 145 18.41 14.89 4.79
CA SER A 145 19.01 13.55 4.78
C SER A 145 17.96 12.46 4.73
N TRP A 146 18.39 11.24 4.40
CA TRP A 146 17.52 10.07 4.44
C TRP A 146 16.94 9.83 5.84
N GLY A 147 17.74 10.11 6.88
CA GLY A 147 17.33 9.99 8.28
C GLY A 147 16.18 10.94 8.62
N ALA A 148 16.28 12.21 8.18
CA ALA A 148 15.25 13.23 8.39
C ALA A 148 13.90 12.83 7.76
N ALA A 149 13.94 12.15 6.60
CA ALA A 149 12.75 11.72 5.87
C ALA A 149 12.27 10.28 6.18
N LYS A 150 12.97 9.52 7.05
CA LYS A 150 12.72 8.07 7.22
C LYS A 150 11.36 7.77 7.88
N GLY A 151 10.93 8.60 8.82
CA GLY A 151 9.74 8.36 9.65
C GLY A 151 8.42 8.59 8.93
N LEU A 152 7.39 7.80 9.27
CA LEU A 152 6.04 7.96 8.71
C LEU A 152 5.50 9.38 8.92
N GLY A 153 5.71 9.96 10.11
CA GLY A 153 5.30 11.33 10.42
C GLY A 153 5.99 12.37 9.53
N ALA A 154 7.29 12.21 9.25
CA ALA A 154 8.01 13.12 8.36
C ALA A 154 7.49 13.03 6.92
N LYS A 155 7.25 11.81 6.42
CA LYS A 155 6.72 11.57 5.06
C LYS A 155 5.31 12.13 4.87
N VAL A 156 4.42 11.84 5.82
CA VAL A 156 3.04 12.34 5.80
C VAL A 156 3.00 13.85 5.99
N GLY A 157 3.80 14.38 6.93
CA GLY A 157 3.89 15.81 7.19
C GLY A 157 4.33 16.60 5.96
N ALA A 158 5.37 16.14 5.25
CA ALA A 158 5.81 16.78 4.01
C ALA A 158 4.70 16.88 2.96
N PHE A 159 3.91 15.81 2.77
CA PHE A 159 2.78 15.82 1.85
C PHE A 159 1.65 16.75 2.33
N VAL A 160 1.31 16.71 3.63
CA VAL A 160 0.26 17.54 4.23
C VAL A 160 0.62 19.02 4.09
N ASP A 161 1.84 19.42 4.43
CA ASP A 161 2.29 20.81 4.35
C ASP A 161 2.32 21.30 2.90
N GLY A 162 2.95 20.53 2.00
CA GLY A 162 3.05 20.90 0.59
C GLY A 162 1.69 21.02 -0.10
N SER A 163 0.76 20.12 0.21
CA SER A 163 -0.61 20.18 -0.32
C SER A 163 -1.42 21.30 0.32
N ALA A 164 -1.26 21.55 1.63
CA ALA A 164 -1.89 22.67 2.31
C ALA A 164 -1.44 24.00 1.72
N ASN A 165 -0.19 24.11 1.26
CA ASN A 165 0.29 25.31 0.56
C ASN A 165 -0.47 25.60 -0.74
N PHE A 166 -0.83 24.58 -1.50
CA PHE A 166 -1.71 24.74 -2.68
C PHE A 166 -3.10 25.25 -2.28
N LEU A 167 -3.68 24.71 -1.20
CA LEU A 167 -4.96 25.19 -0.70
C LEU A 167 -4.89 26.63 -0.17
N LYS A 168 -3.80 26.98 0.52
CA LYS A 168 -3.54 28.36 0.97
C LYS A 168 -3.44 29.32 -0.21
N ALA A 169 -2.91 28.89 -1.36
CA ALA A 169 -2.88 29.72 -2.56
C ALA A 169 -4.28 30.13 -3.04
N LEU A 170 -5.31 29.33 -2.74
CA LEU A 170 -6.73 29.65 -3.00
C LEU A 170 -7.35 30.64 -2.00
N GLY A 171 -6.60 31.07 -0.98
CA GLY A 171 -7.11 31.91 0.10
C GLY A 171 -7.74 31.12 1.25
N ILE A 172 -7.59 29.78 1.28
CA ILE A 172 -8.00 28.97 2.43
C ILE A 172 -7.03 29.24 3.59
N SER A 173 -7.55 29.49 4.79
CA SER A 173 -6.71 29.76 5.95
C SER A 173 -5.79 28.58 6.28
N ALA A 174 -4.59 28.86 6.78
CA ALA A 174 -3.56 27.84 7.03
C ALA A 174 -4.06 26.69 7.91
N GLY A 175 -4.74 27.02 9.02
CA GLY A 175 -5.30 26.00 9.92
C GLY A 175 -6.32 25.09 9.24
N VAL A 176 -7.19 25.64 8.38
CA VAL A 176 -8.19 24.85 7.65
C VAL A 176 -7.53 23.99 6.57
N ALA A 177 -6.56 24.55 5.83
CA ALA A 177 -5.83 23.82 4.79
C ALA A 177 -5.08 22.60 5.36
N THR A 178 -4.30 22.80 6.43
CA THR A 178 -3.57 21.72 7.10
C THR A 178 -4.51 20.70 7.73
N ALA A 179 -5.60 21.14 8.38
CA ALA A 179 -6.59 20.23 8.94
C ALA A 179 -7.27 19.38 7.85
N LEU A 180 -7.67 19.99 6.73
CA LEU A 180 -8.31 19.29 5.62
C LEU A 180 -7.38 18.21 5.04
N MET A 181 -6.10 18.55 4.81
CA MET A 181 -5.11 17.60 4.31
C MET A 181 -4.78 16.51 5.35
N GLY A 182 -4.70 16.84 6.63
CA GLY A 182 -4.53 15.87 7.71
C GLY A 182 -5.70 14.88 7.81
N VAL A 183 -6.93 15.38 7.73
CA VAL A 183 -8.15 14.54 7.73
C VAL A 183 -8.22 13.70 6.45
N LEU A 184 -7.76 14.19 5.30
CA LEU A 184 -7.63 13.38 4.08
C LEU A 184 -6.73 12.17 4.31
N VAL A 185 -5.52 12.37 4.83
CA VAL A 185 -4.57 11.29 5.08
C VAL A 185 -5.11 10.31 6.13
N ALA A 186 -5.70 10.83 7.21
CA ALA A 186 -6.28 10.00 8.26
C ALA A 186 -7.47 9.17 7.76
N SER A 187 -8.36 9.76 6.95
CA SER A 187 -9.50 9.05 6.33
C SER A 187 -9.02 7.97 5.37
N PHE A 188 -8.02 8.27 4.54
CA PHE A 188 -7.40 7.30 3.62
C PHE A 188 -6.78 6.11 4.37
N ALA A 189 -5.95 6.39 5.39
CA ALA A 189 -5.38 5.35 6.25
C ALA A 189 -6.48 4.53 6.96
N GLY A 190 -7.56 5.19 7.38
CA GLY A 190 -8.71 4.57 8.03
C GLY A 190 -9.48 3.59 7.16
N THR A 191 -9.63 3.87 5.86
CA THR A 191 -10.25 2.95 4.88
C THR A 191 -9.35 1.74 4.62
N THR A 192 -8.04 1.96 4.49
CA THR A 192 -7.06 0.87 4.38
C THR A 192 -7.10 -0.04 5.61
N LEU A 193 -7.26 0.52 6.81
CA LEU A 193 -7.36 -0.24 8.05
C LEU A 193 -8.60 -1.17 8.10
N ASP A 194 -9.80 -0.71 7.70
CA ASP A 194 -10.99 -1.59 7.64
C ASP A 194 -10.73 -2.78 6.72
N THR A 195 -10.18 -2.49 5.54
CA THR A 195 -9.87 -3.50 4.54
C THR A 195 -8.82 -4.48 5.06
N ALA A 196 -7.75 -3.99 5.69
CA ALA A 196 -6.70 -4.82 6.27
C ALA A 196 -7.24 -5.73 7.39
N CYS A 197 -8.05 -5.20 8.31
CA CYS A 197 -8.68 -6.02 9.36
C CYS A 197 -9.60 -7.10 8.77
N ARG A 198 -10.30 -6.79 7.67
CA ARG A 198 -11.13 -7.77 6.96
C ARG A 198 -10.30 -8.87 6.29
N LEU A 199 -9.22 -8.50 5.62
CA LEU A 199 -8.29 -9.45 5.01
C LEU A 199 -7.61 -10.33 6.07
N GLN A 200 -7.15 -9.73 7.17
CA GLN A 200 -6.57 -10.48 8.29
C GLN A 200 -7.56 -11.52 8.84
N ARG A 201 -8.84 -11.16 8.94
CA ARG A 201 -9.89 -12.13 9.28
C ARG A 201 -9.98 -13.27 8.27
N TYR A 202 -9.96 -13.00 6.96
CA TYR A 202 -9.99 -14.05 5.94
C TYR A 202 -8.78 -14.98 6.06
N VAL A 203 -7.58 -14.43 6.20
CA VAL A 203 -6.35 -15.19 6.40
C VAL A 203 -6.43 -16.07 7.65
N VAL A 204 -6.89 -15.54 8.78
CA VAL A 204 -7.08 -16.31 10.03
C VAL A 204 -8.07 -17.46 9.83
N GLN A 205 -9.17 -17.22 9.12
CA GLN A 205 -10.17 -18.26 8.85
C GLN A 205 -9.63 -19.35 7.92
N GLU A 206 -8.86 -18.98 6.89
CA GLU A 206 -8.25 -19.92 5.94
C GLU A 206 -7.19 -20.79 6.61
N LEU A 207 -6.33 -20.18 7.44
CA LEU A 207 -5.34 -20.90 8.24
C LEU A 207 -6.01 -21.86 9.24
N ALA A 208 -7.00 -21.38 10.00
CA ALA A 208 -7.78 -22.22 10.91
C ALA A 208 -8.52 -23.35 10.18
N GLY A 209 -9.01 -23.08 8.97
CA GLY A 209 -9.67 -24.06 8.10
C GLY A 209 -8.74 -25.17 7.62
N THR A 210 -7.45 -24.89 7.44
CA THR A 210 -6.45 -25.88 7.02
C THR A 210 -6.30 -27.00 8.07
N PHE A 211 -6.38 -26.66 9.35
CA PHE A 211 -6.34 -27.64 10.45
C PHE A 211 -7.60 -28.50 10.57
N ARG A 212 -8.71 -28.14 9.89
CA ARG A 212 -9.93 -28.98 9.85
C ARG A 212 -9.83 -30.15 8.88
N ARG A 213 -8.88 -30.14 7.95
CA ARG A 213 -8.78 -31.14 6.88
C ARG A 213 -8.16 -32.49 7.33
N GLY A 214 -7.91 -32.67 8.63
CA GLY A 214 -7.21 -33.83 9.21
C GLY A 214 -8.06 -34.87 9.97
N GLY A 215 -9.40 -34.76 10.02
CA GLY A 215 -10.29 -35.76 10.64
C GLY A 215 -11.26 -35.18 11.69
N GLU A 216 -12.27 -35.97 12.07
CA GLU A 216 -13.38 -35.63 13.00
C GLU A 216 -12.96 -35.39 14.47
N GLY A 217 -11.73 -34.93 14.70
CA GLY A 217 -11.24 -34.50 16.02
C GLY A 217 -11.62 -33.06 16.34
N ALA A 218 -11.61 -32.72 17.64
CA ALA A 218 -11.80 -31.35 18.11
C ALA A 218 -10.83 -30.40 17.38
N VAL A 219 -11.37 -29.45 16.62
CA VAL A 219 -10.59 -28.49 15.82
C VAL A 219 -9.80 -27.60 16.79
N PRO A 220 -8.46 -27.67 16.83
CA PRO A 220 -7.67 -26.65 17.51
C PRO A 220 -8.04 -25.31 16.86
N ALA A 221 -8.57 -24.37 17.65
CA ALA A 221 -9.06 -23.08 17.18
C ALA A 221 -10.37 -23.07 16.34
N ALA A 222 -11.34 -23.95 16.64
CA ALA A 222 -12.71 -23.87 16.06
C ALA A 222 -13.31 -22.45 16.08
N ILE A 223 -13.05 -21.71 17.16
CA ILE A 223 -13.49 -20.31 17.35
C ILE A 223 -12.92 -19.39 16.25
N LEU A 224 -11.67 -19.61 15.81
CA LEU A 224 -11.01 -18.83 14.76
C LEU A 224 -11.49 -19.19 13.35
N SER A 225 -12.24 -20.28 13.18
CA SER A 225 -12.93 -20.57 11.90
C SER A 225 -14.23 -19.79 11.74
N ASN A 226 -14.86 -19.36 12.85
CA ASN A 226 -16.08 -18.56 12.84
C ASN A 226 -15.77 -17.08 12.54
N LYS A 227 -16.64 -16.41 11.76
CA LYS A 227 -16.55 -14.97 11.46
C LYS A 227 -16.32 -14.12 12.70
N HIS A 228 -16.99 -14.40 13.82
CA HIS A 228 -16.91 -13.57 15.01
C HIS A 228 -15.61 -13.78 15.78
N GLY A 229 -15.21 -15.04 16.01
CA GLY A 229 -13.97 -15.36 16.69
C GLY A 229 -12.73 -14.89 15.91
N ALA A 230 -12.73 -15.08 14.59
CA ALA A 230 -11.68 -14.56 13.72
C ALA A 230 -11.62 -13.02 13.70
N THR A 231 -12.78 -12.33 13.72
CA THR A 231 -12.81 -10.86 13.80
C THR A 231 -12.23 -10.37 15.11
N ILE A 232 -12.69 -10.93 16.24
CA ILE A 232 -12.21 -10.53 17.57
C ILE A 232 -10.71 -10.76 17.66
N PHE A 233 -10.21 -11.92 17.21
CA PHE A 233 -8.79 -12.21 17.18
C PHE A 233 -8.00 -11.21 16.32
N ALA A 234 -8.46 -10.93 15.09
CA ALA A 234 -7.79 -9.99 14.20
C ALA A 234 -7.71 -8.57 14.79
N VAL A 235 -8.83 -8.07 15.33
CA VAL A 235 -8.91 -6.72 15.92
C VAL A 235 -8.10 -6.63 17.21
N VAL A 236 -8.17 -7.64 18.09
CA VAL A 236 -7.40 -7.66 19.35
C VAL A 236 -5.91 -7.74 19.06
N LEU A 237 -5.48 -8.59 18.11
CA LEU A 237 -4.08 -8.69 17.74
C LEU A 237 -3.55 -7.38 17.13
N ALA A 238 -4.31 -6.78 16.21
CA ALA A 238 -3.95 -5.49 15.62
C ALA A 238 -3.92 -4.36 16.66
N GLY A 239 -4.91 -4.31 17.56
CA GLY A 239 -4.98 -3.34 18.64
C GLY A 239 -3.85 -3.49 19.66
N ALA A 240 -3.54 -4.73 20.05
CA ALA A 240 -2.42 -5.05 20.93
C ALA A 240 -1.09 -4.63 20.27
N MET A 241 -0.91 -4.93 18.98
CA MET A 241 0.26 -4.51 18.22
C MET A 241 0.38 -2.99 18.12
N ALA A 242 -0.71 -2.29 17.86
CA ALA A 242 -0.72 -0.82 17.82
C ALA A 242 -0.39 -0.21 19.19
N ALA A 243 -0.82 -0.85 20.29
CA ALA A 243 -0.58 -0.39 21.65
C ALA A 243 0.85 -0.60 22.15
N LEU A 244 1.67 -1.44 21.49
CA LEU A 244 3.06 -1.64 21.90
C LEU A 244 3.88 -0.36 21.73
N PRO A 245 4.76 -0.04 22.70
CA PRO A 245 5.72 1.04 22.53
C PRO A 245 6.80 0.64 21.51
N VAL A 246 7.50 1.63 20.97
CA VAL A 246 8.58 1.41 20.01
C VAL A 246 9.92 1.58 20.73
N GLY A 247 10.81 0.60 20.60
CA GLY A 247 12.10 0.58 21.30
C GLY A 247 11.93 0.47 22.82
N ASP A 248 12.82 1.12 23.56
CA ASP A 248 12.82 1.11 25.04
C ASP A 248 11.86 2.14 25.65
N ALA A 249 10.97 2.72 24.86
CA ALA A 249 10.03 3.72 25.36
C ALA A 249 9.05 3.07 26.35
N ALA A 250 8.82 3.74 27.48
CA ALA A 250 7.79 3.32 28.42
C ALA A 250 6.39 3.39 27.77
N TRP A 251 5.52 2.47 28.17
CA TRP A 251 4.13 2.49 27.73
C TRP A 251 3.39 3.68 28.35
N THR A 252 2.84 4.54 27.50
CA THR A 252 2.04 5.72 27.86
C THR A 252 0.97 5.96 26.79
N TRP A 253 -0.06 6.74 27.08
CA TRP A 253 -1.06 7.13 26.08
C TRP A 253 -0.47 7.91 24.89
N ALA A 254 0.68 8.58 25.08
CA ALA A 254 1.39 9.29 24.02
C ALA A 254 2.28 8.37 23.15
N THR A 255 2.70 7.23 23.69
CA THR A 255 3.49 6.21 22.97
C THR A 255 2.62 5.10 22.39
N ALA A 256 1.39 4.92 22.90
CA ALA A 256 0.37 4.06 22.33
C ALA A 256 -0.01 4.51 20.90
N GLY A 257 -0.26 3.54 20.01
CA GLY A 257 -0.58 3.78 18.59
C GLY A 257 0.63 3.77 17.67
N LYS A 258 1.86 3.69 18.20
CA LYS A 258 3.10 3.68 17.41
C LYS A 258 3.62 2.28 17.09
N GLY A 259 3.06 1.22 17.68
CA GLY A 259 3.61 -0.13 17.55
C GLY A 259 3.62 -0.69 16.12
N GLY A 260 2.79 -0.18 15.21
CA GLY A 260 2.88 -0.52 13.78
C GLY A 260 4.23 -0.14 13.14
N LEU A 261 4.93 0.85 13.70
CA LEU A 261 6.27 1.25 13.24
C LEU A 261 7.34 0.18 13.51
N ILE A 262 7.06 -0.77 14.41
CA ILE A 262 7.96 -1.90 14.69
C ILE A 262 8.16 -2.73 13.42
N LEU A 263 7.09 -3.04 12.70
CA LEU A 263 7.11 -3.88 11.50
C LEU A 263 7.29 -3.09 10.19
N TRP A 264 7.24 -1.75 10.26
CA TRP A 264 7.36 -0.87 9.11
C TRP A 264 8.58 -1.14 8.20
N PRO A 265 9.77 -1.50 8.73
CA PRO A 265 10.92 -1.84 7.88
C PRO A 265 10.63 -2.98 6.87
N LEU A 266 9.81 -3.96 7.24
CA LEU A 266 9.48 -5.11 6.38
C LEU A 266 8.40 -4.81 5.35
N PHE A 267 7.62 -3.73 5.55
CA PHE A 267 6.42 -3.44 4.76
C PHE A 267 6.70 -3.41 3.25
N GLY A 268 7.72 -2.67 2.83
CA GLY A 268 8.03 -2.50 1.41
C GLY A 268 8.37 -3.82 0.72
N ALA A 269 9.28 -4.60 1.31
CA ALA A 269 9.71 -5.87 0.74
C ALA A 269 8.57 -6.88 0.70
N THR A 270 7.86 -7.07 1.82
CA THR A 270 6.74 -8.01 1.91
C THR A 270 5.61 -7.68 0.92
N ASN A 271 5.26 -6.40 0.76
CA ASN A 271 4.26 -5.99 -0.21
C ASN A 271 4.67 -6.31 -1.66
N GLN A 272 5.95 -6.15 -1.99
CA GLN A 272 6.44 -6.46 -3.35
C GLN A 272 6.56 -7.95 -3.62
N LEU A 273 6.94 -8.75 -2.62
CA LEU A 273 6.94 -10.20 -2.73
C LEU A 273 5.52 -10.76 -2.95
N LEU A 274 4.52 -10.18 -2.29
CA LEU A 274 3.11 -10.48 -2.56
C LEU A 274 2.70 -10.14 -4.00
N ALA A 275 3.25 -9.09 -4.59
CA ALA A 275 3.03 -8.78 -6.00
C ALA A 275 3.68 -9.85 -6.91
N GLY A 276 4.89 -10.31 -6.58
CA GLY A 276 5.54 -11.44 -7.25
C GLY A 276 4.69 -12.71 -7.22
N LEU A 277 4.11 -13.03 -6.05
CA LEU A 277 3.17 -14.14 -5.89
C LEU A 277 1.90 -13.97 -6.72
N ALA A 278 1.35 -12.75 -6.81
CA ALA A 278 0.20 -12.48 -7.68
C ALA A 278 0.54 -12.75 -9.15
N PHE A 279 1.69 -12.29 -9.63
CA PHE A 279 2.16 -12.62 -10.98
C PHE A 279 2.40 -14.11 -11.20
N LEU A 280 2.88 -14.83 -10.19
CA LEU A 280 3.04 -16.27 -10.22
C LEU A 280 1.69 -16.97 -10.45
N VAL A 281 0.66 -16.58 -9.68
CA VAL A 281 -0.70 -17.11 -9.84
C VAL A 281 -1.27 -16.80 -11.23
N ILE A 282 -1.12 -15.56 -11.72
CA ILE A 282 -1.57 -15.18 -13.07
C ILE A 282 -0.84 -15.99 -14.15
N SER A 283 0.47 -16.19 -13.99
CA SER A 283 1.28 -16.98 -14.93
C SER A 283 0.80 -18.43 -14.99
N PHE A 284 0.49 -19.04 -13.84
CA PHE A 284 -0.11 -20.38 -13.80
C PHE A 284 -1.51 -20.41 -14.42
N TRP A 285 -2.34 -19.41 -14.17
CA TRP A 285 -3.68 -19.33 -14.76
C TRP A 285 -3.62 -19.29 -16.30
N LEU A 286 -2.75 -18.46 -16.87
CA LEU A 286 -2.50 -18.38 -18.31
C LEU A 286 -1.93 -19.70 -18.86
N TRP A 287 -0.94 -20.27 -18.16
CA TRP A 287 -0.26 -21.49 -18.58
C TRP A 287 -1.21 -22.71 -18.63
N ARG A 288 -2.09 -22.85 -17.64
CA ARG A 288 -3.14 -23.88 -17.59
C ARG A 288 -4.05 -23.81 -18.81
N ARG A 289 -4.36 -22.60 -19.28
CA ARG A 289 -5.23 -22.32 -20.45
C ARG A 289 -4.51 -22.30 -21.79
N ARG A 290 -3.19 -22.57 -21.81
CA ARG A 290 -2.35 -22.48 -23.02
C ARG A 290 -2.33 -21.07 -23.64
N LEU A 291 -2.52 -20.03 -22.82
CA LEU A 291 -2.39 -18.64 -23.23
C LEU A 291 -0.92 -18.18 -23.17
N PRO A 292 -0.53 -17.13 -23.91
CA PRO A 292 0.83 -16.58 -23.84
C PRO A 292 1.17 -16.08 -22.44
N VAL A 293 2.34 -16.45 -21.92
CA VAL A 293 2.79 -16.11 -20.54
C VAL A 293 3.93 -15.10 -20.49
N PHE A 294 4.60 -14.84 -21.62
CA PHE A 294 5.89 -14.15 -21.66
C PHE A 294 5.85 -12.73 -21.05
N PHE A 295 4.75 -12.00 -21.25
CA PHE A 295 4.58 -10.62 -20.77
C PHE A 295 4.36 -10.54 -19.25
N VAL A 296 3.94 -11.63 -18.62
CA VAL A 296 3.77 -11.73 -17.15
C VAL A 296 5.02 -12.35 -16.50
N ALA A 297 5.68 -13.28 -17.21
CA ALA A 297 6.82 -14.02 -16.68
C ALA A 297 8.02 -13.12 -16.35
N LEU A 298 8.33 -12.11 -17.19
CA LEU A 298 9.45 -11.20 -16.93
C LEU A 298 9.20 -10.33 -15.67
N PRO A 299 8.06 -9.61 -15.54
CA PRO A 299 7.71 -8.93 -14.29
C PRO A 299 7.67 -9.86 -13.08
N MET A 300 7.16 -11.08 -13.23
CA MET A 300 7.11 -12.09 -12.17
C MET A 300 8.52 -12.39 -11.62
N VAL A 301 9.46 -12.77 -12.49
CA VAL A 301 10.83 -13.11 -12.08
C VAL A 301 11.50 -11.91 -11.42
N PHE A 302 11.31 -10.72 -11.98
CA PHE A 302 11.86 -9.49 -11.42
C PHE A 302 11.31 -9.21 -10.00
N MET A 303 9.99 -9.35 -9.82
CA MET A 303 9.30 -9.08 -8.55
C MET A 303 9.50 -10.16 -7.48
N LEU A 304 9.96 -11.36 -7.85
CA LEU A 304 10.42 -12.37 -6.90
C LEU A 304 11.88 -12.06 -6.49
N ILE A 305 12.77 -11.80 -7.44
CA ILE A 305 14.21 -11.66 -7.13
C ILE A 305 14.55 -10.34 -6.42
N VAL A 306 14.08 -9.21 -6.93
CA VAL A 306 14.56 -7.89 -6.48
C VAL A 306 14.14 -7.56 -5.05
N PRO A 307 12.88 -7.78 -4.63
CA PRO A 307 12.49 -7.53 -3.25
C PRO A 307 13.10 -8.54 -2.26
N ALA A 308 13.30 -9.81 -2.68
CA ALA A 308 14.01 -10.80 -1.88
C ALA A 308 15.46 -10.36 -1.62
N TRP A 309 16.14 -9.84 -2.64
CA TRP A 309 17.47 -9.27 -2.50
C TRP A 309 17.48 -8.05 -1.58
N ALA A 310 16.51 -7.13 -1.72
CA ALA A 310 16.39 -5.98 -0.81
C ALA A 310 16.16 -6.41 0.64
N LEU A 311 15.34 -7.45 0.86
CA LEU A 311 15.08 -8.00 2.19
C LEU A 311 16.32 -8.70 2.77
N ALA A 312 17.11 -9.39 1.94
CA ALA A 312 18.37 -9.98 2.37
C ALA A 312 19.39 -8.93 2.83
N ILE A 313 19.49 -7.77 2.16
CA ILE A 313 20.34 -6.66 2.63
C ILE A 313 19.78 -6.08 3.94
N GLN A 314 18.47 -5.88 4.05
CA GLN A 314 17.86 -5.36 5.28
C GLN A 314 18.06 -6.30 6.48
N LEU A 315 18.07 -7.60 6.24
CA LEU A 315 18.28 -8.63 7.25
C LEU A 315 19.63 -8.44 7.97
N GLU A 316 20.70 -8.09 7.25
CA GLU A 316 22.00 -7.75 7.86
C GLU A 316 21.86 -6.58 8.84
N GLY A 317 21.09 -5.56 8.47
CA GLY A 317 20.77 -4.41 9.33
C GLY A 317 20.00 -4.82 10.59
N PHE A 318 19.09 -5.78 10.47
CA PHE A 318 18.31 -6.28 11.61
C PHE A 318 19.14 -7.12 12.58
N PHE A 319 20.28 -7.67 12.16
CA PHE A 319 21.23 -8.36 13.04
C PHE A 319 22.12 -7.42 13.87
N GLY A 320 21.98 -6.09 13.74
CA GLY A 320 22.79 -5.14 14.50
C GLY A 320 24.19 -4.92 13.91
N SER A 321 24.30 -4.84 12.58
CA SER A 321 25.58 -4.66 11.86
C SER A 321 26.23 -3.27 12.04
N ALA A 322 25.60 -2.35 12.77
CA ALA A 322 26.19 -1.06 13.16
C ALA A 322 26.81 -1.14 14.56
N PRO A 323 27.93 -0.42 14.84
CA PRO A 323 28.55 -0.41 16.17
C PRO A 323 27.55 0.01 17.26
N GLY A 324 27.30 -0.88 18.23
CA GLY A 324 26.36 -0.65 19.33
C GLY A 324 24.89 -0.91 19.02
N ALA A 325 24.56 -1.46 17.85
CA ALA A 325 23.19 -1.84 17.51
C ALA A 325 22.88 -3.27 18.00
N GLU A 326 21.82 -3.42 18.79
CA GLU A 326 21.31 -4.72 19.21
C GLU A 326 20.49 -5.38 18.07
N PRO A 327 20.55 -6.72 17.93
CA PRO A 327 19.77 -7.44 16.93
C PRO A 327 18.27 -7.35 17.24
N ASN A 328 17.48 -6.99 16.23
CA ASN A 328 16.02 -7.01 16.31
C ASN A 328 15.50 -8.39 15.88
N TRP A 329 15.45 -9.33 16.84
CA TRP A 329 15.04 -10.71 16.59
C TRP A 329 13.62 -10.88 16.02
N LEU A 330 12.72 -9.93 16.31
CA LEU A 330 11.38 -9.93 15.70
C LEU A 330 11.45 -9.70 14.19
N LEU A 331 12.22 -8.69 13.75
CA LEU A 331 12.38 -8.41 12.32
C LEU A 331 13.20 -9.49 11.62
N VAL A 332 14.24 -10.00 12.27
CA VAL A 332 15.05 -11.12 11.77
C VAL A 332 14.18 -12.36 11.53
N SER A 333 13.36 -12.75 12.50
CA SER A 333 12.55 -13.97 12.39
C SER A 333 11.49 -13.86 11.29
N ILE A 334 10.80 -12.72 11.18
CA ILE A 334 9.80 -12.50 10.13
C ILE A 334 10.46 -12.41 8.75
N ALA A 335 11.61 -11.73 8.62
CA ALA A 335 12.34 -11.64 7.36
C ALA A 335 12.81 -13.02 6.88
N LEU A 336 13.42 -13.82 7.75
CA LEU A 336 13.86 -15.19 7.43
C LEU A 336 12.68 -16.08 7.05
N ALA A 337 11.58 -16.03 7.80
CA ALA A 337 10.37 -16.78 7.48
C ALA A 337 9.80 -16.37 6.11
N THR A 338 9.80 -15.07 5.80
CA THR A 338 9.33 -14.56 4.50
C THR A 338 10.20 -15.07 3.35
N LEU A 339 11.53 -14.99 3.47
CA LEU A 339 12.46 -15.49 2.46
C LEU A 339 12.36 -17.01 2.27
N ALA A 340 12.19 -17.75 3.37
CA ALA A 340 12.01 -19.21 3.31
C ALA A 340 10.71 -19.60 2.61
N LEU A 341 9.59 -18.92 2.93
CA LEU A 341 8.30 -19.14 2.28
C LEU A 341 8.36 -18.80 0.79
N GLU A 342 9.04 -17.71 0.44
CA GLU A 342 9.24 -17.34 -0.96
C GLU A 342 10.04 -18.40 -1.72
N ALA A 343 11.19 -18.82 -1.18
CA ALA A 343 12.01 -19.85 -1.80
C ALA A 343 11.22 -21.15 -2.00
N TRP A 344 10.43 -21.55 -1.00
CA TRP A 344 9.55 -22.71 -1.11
C TRP A 344 8.52 -22.54 -2.23
N MET A 345 7.82 -21.40 -2.30
CA MET A 345 6.84 -21.12 -3.34
C MET A 345 7.45 -21.14 -4.75
N VAL A 346 8.67 -20.62 -4.91
CA VAL A 346 9.39 -20.66 -6.20
C VAL A 346 9.75 -22.11 -6.56
N ILE A 347 10.22 -22.91 -5.62
CA ILE A 347 10.53 -24.33 -5.85
C ILE A 347 9.27 -25.09 -6.28
N GLU A 348 8.16 -24.96 -5.55
CA GLU A 348 6.89 -25.59 -5.89
C GLU A 348 6.40 -25.17 -7.27
N ALA A 349 6.52 -23.87 -7.59
CA ALA A 349 6.16 -23.35 -8.90
C ALA A 349 6.98 -24.01 -10.02
N VAL A 350 8.30 -24.10 -9.88
CA VAL A 350 9.16 -24.73 -10.90
C VAL A 350 8.81 -26.21 -11.07
N LEU A 351 8.55 -26.94 -9.98
CA LEU A 351 8.18 -28.36 -10.02
C LEU A 351 6.80 -28.61 -10.66
N LEU A 352 5.83 -27.74 -10.38
CA LEU A 352 4.46 -27.87 -10.88
C LEU A 352 4.27 -27.31 -12.29
N TRP A 353 5.12 -26.38 -12.73
CA TRP A 353 4.98 -25.68 -14.01
C TRP A 353 4.75 -26.63 -15.20
N PRO A 354 5.55 -27.69 -15.43
CA PRO A 354 5.34 -28.58 -16.58
C PRO A 354 4.01 -29.34 -16.51
N ARG A 355 3.53 -29.64 -15.30
CA ARG A 355 2.34 -30.46 -15.04
C ARG A 355 1.04 -29.67 -15.12
N ALA A 356 1.10 -28.36 -14.93
CA ALA A 356 -0.09 -27.52 -14.92
C ALA A 356 -0.68 -27.28 -16.33
N ARG A 357 0.10 -27.45 -17.41
CA ARG A 357 -0.34 -27.09 -18.76
C ARG A 357 -1.56 -27.91 -19.20
N GLY A 358 -2.66 -27.25 -19.53
CA GLY A 358 -3.89 -27.91 -20.00
C GLY A 358 -4.77 -28.49 -18.88
N VAL A 359 -4.41 -28.31 -17.60
CA VAL A 359 -5.25 -28.72 -16.47
C VAL A 359 -6.26 -27.62 -16.19
N ILE A 360 -7.52 -27.80 -16.59
CA ILE A 360 -8.61 -26.83 -16.37
C ILE A 360 -9.44 -27.24 -15.15
N GLU A 361 -9.95 -26.26 -14.41
CA GLU A 361 -10.85 -26.48 -13.28
C GLU A 361 -12.17 -27.13 -13.71
N VAL A 362 -12.76 -27.90 -12.79
CA VAL A 362 -14.08 -28.49 -13.00
C VAL A 362 -15.13 -27.39 -13.03
N ALA A 363 -15.98 -27.38 -14.06
CA ALA A 363 -17.08 -26.43 -14.19
C ALA A 363 -18.00 -26.50 -12.96
N LEU A 364 -18.32 -25.35 -12.38
CA LEU A 364 -19.25 -25.27 -11.26
C LEU A 364 -20.68 -25.61 -11.73
N PRO A 365 -21.51 -26.25 -10.89
CA PRO A 365 -22.91 -26.48 -11.20
C PRO A 365 -23.64 -25.15 -11.51
N PRO A 366 -24.61 -25.16 -12.44
CA PRO A 366 -25.45 -23.99 -12.66
C PRO A 366 -26.17 -23.59 -11.38
N LEU A 367 -26.28 -22.28 -11.12
CA LEU A 367 -27.02 -21.75 -9.98
C LEU A 367 -28.50 -22.18 -10.08
N ALA A 368 -29.03 -22.75 -9.00
CA ALA A 368 -30.44 -23.13 -8.92
C ALA A 368 -31.32 -21.89 -9.20
N GLY A 369 -32.03 -21.89 -10.33
CA GLY A 369 -32.97 -20.82 -10.71
C GLY A 369 -32.76 -20.17 -12.09
N SER A 370 -31.74 -20.52 -12.87
CA SER A 370 -31.51 -19.94 -14.21
C SER A 370 -32.34 -20.57 -15.35
N SER A 371 -33.29 -21.47 -15.06
CA SER A 371 -34.04 -22.23 -16.08
C SER A 371 -35.26 -21.52 -16.69
N GLN A 372 -35.40 -20.18 -16.61
CA GLN A 372 -36.56 -19.48 -17.19
C GLN A 372 -36.31 -18.66 -18.46
N SER A 373 -35.18 -18.82 -19.15
CA SER A 373 -35.05 -18.28 -20.50
C SER A 373 -34.30 -19.27 -21.38
N GLY A 374 -34.98 -19.84 -22.37
CA GLY A 374 -34.46 -20.83 -23.32
C GLY A 374 -33.38 -20.29 -24.27
N LYS A 375 -32.28 -19.78 -23.72
CA LYS A 375 -31.03 -19.55 -24.44
C LYS A 375 -30.10 -20.72 -24.15
N ILE A 376 -29.67 -21.40 -25.20
CA ILE A 376 -28.60 -22.40 -25.16
C ILE A 376 -27.32 -21.65 -24.74
N VAL A 377 -26.90 -21.84 -23.49
CA VAL A 377 -25.64 -21.32 -22.95
C VAL A 377 -24.53 -22.23 -23.47
N SER A 378 -23.54 -21.67 -24.16
CA SER A 378 -22.48 -22.46 -24.78
C SER A 378 -21.50 -22.99 -23.72
N PRO A 379 -20.82 -24.12 -23.96
CA PRO A 379 -19.85 -24.69 -23.00
C PRO A 379 -18.60 -23.81 -22.73
N ALA A 380 -18.47 -22.66 -23.39
CA ALA A 380 -17.36 -21.72 -23.20
C ALA A 380 -17.53 -20.78 -21.98
N ASP A 381 -18.65 -20.85 -21.26
CA ASP A 381 -18.93 -20.00 -20.11
C ASP A 381 -18.22 -20.51 -18.84
N GLU A 382 -16.90 -20.32 -18.81
CA GLU A 382 -16.05 -20.53 -17.63
C GLU A 382 -16.38 -19.47 -16.56
N GLY A 383 -17.01 -19.90 -15.46
CA GLY A 383 -16.71 -19.41 -14.12
C GLY A 383 -16.56 -17.90 -13.90
N GLY A 384 -17.53 -17.08 -14.32
CA GLY A 384 -17.45 -15.65 -14.00
C GLY A 384 -18.35 -14.71 -14.79
N ARG A 385 -19.57 -15.13 -15.15
CA ARG A 385 -20.60 -14.27 -15.74
C ARG A 385 -20.09 -13.48 -16.95
N SER A 386 -20.02 -14.17 -18.09
CA SER A 386 -20.10 -13.50 -19.38
C SER A 386 -21.33 -12.59 -19.41
N CYS A 387 -21.10 -11.33 -19.75
CA CYS A 387 -22.12 -10.58 -20.48
C CYS A 387 -21.98 -10.94 -21.95
#